data_AF-A0A967ACF3-F1
#
_entry.id   AF-A0A967ACF3-F1
#
_cell.length_a   1.000
_cell.length_b   1.000
_cell.length_c   1.000
_cell.angle_alpha   90.00
_cell.angle_beta   90.00
_cell.angle_gamma   90.00
#
_symmetry.space_group_name_H-M   'P 1'
#
loop_
_entity.id
_entity.type
_entity.pdbx_description
1 polymer ?
#
loop_
_entity_poly.entity_id
_entity_poly.type
_entity_poly.pdbx_seq_one_letter_code
_entity_poly.pdbx_strand_id
1 'polypeptide(L)' 'FFEDEETGCTQIFDLDLFTRNTPQTETPEPLSLCDDNETGVRTFDLSLVEDEVLQNVENTDELIIEYYN' A
#
# COMPACT_ATOMS: atom_id res chain seq x y z
N PHE A 1 12.81 -2.63 -27.13
CA PHE A 1 13.51 -2.91 -28.40
C PHE A 1 12.59 -2.49 -29.53
N PHE A 2 13.08 -1.61 -30.40
CA PHE A 2 12.38 -1.24 -31.63
C PHE A 2 13.27 -1.67 -32.79
N GLU A 3 12.71 -2.48 -33.68
CA GLU A 3 13.34 -2.97 -34.91
C GLU A 3 12.51 -2.45 -36.09
N ASP A 4 13.20 -1.95 -37.11
CA ASP A 4 12.59 -1.58 -38.38
C ASP A 4 12.58 -2.80 -39.31
N GLU A 5 11.39 -3.32 -39.62
CA GLU A 5 11.24 -4.57 -40.39
C GLU A 5 11.65 -4.45 -41.87
N GLU A 6 11.79 -3.22 -42.41
CA GLU A 6 12.15 -2.99 -43.81
C GLU A 6 13.67 -2.84 -44.00
N THR A 7 14.35 -2.27 -43.01
CA THR A 7 15.80 -2.04 -43.03
C THR A 7 16.60 -3.01 -42.15
N GLY A 8 15.93 -3.76 -41.28
CA GLY A 8 16.56 -4.65 -40.29
C GLY A 8 17.39 -3.91 -39.24
N CYS A 9 17.25 -2.59 -39.14
CA CYS A 9 18.02 -1.77 -38.23
C CYS A 9 17.38 -1.78 -36.84
N THR A 10 18.19 -2.07 -35.82
CA THR A 10 17.77 -2.00 -34.42
C THR A 10 18.21 -0.67 -33.81
N GLN A 11 17.29 -0.02 -33.09
CA GLN A 11 17.63 1.15 -32.27
C GLN A 11 17.74 0.75 -30.80
N ILE A 12 18.83 1.22 -30.18
CA ILE A 12 19.11 1.06 -28.75
C ILE A 12 19.19 2.46 -28.16
N PHE A 13 18.48 2.69 -27.06
CA PHE A 13 18.55 3.91 -26.27
C PHE A 13 18.61 3.55 -24.79
N ASP A 14 19.26 4.40 -24.01
CA ASP A 14 19.34 4.24 -22.57
C ASP A 14 18.00 4.60 -21.92
N LEU A 15 17.56 3.76 -20.98
CA LEU A 15 16.39 4.01 -20.15
C LEU A 15 16.83 4.09 -18.70
N ASP A 16 16.72 5.27 -18.12
CA ASP A 16 16.88 5.44 -16.68
C ASP A 16 15.59 4.98 -15.98
N LEU A 17 15.68 3.81 -15.34
CA LEU A 17 14.61 3.30 -14.50
C LEU A 17 14.83 3.73 -13.05
N PHE A 18 13.98 4.62 -12.55
CA PHE A 18 13.96 5.00 -11.15
C PHE A 18 12.92 4.15 -10.41
N THR A 19 13.37 3.37 -9.43
CA THR A 19 12.45 2.72 -8.48
C THR A 19 12.24 3.64 -7.29
N ARG A 20 10.97 3.84 -6.89
CA ARG A 20 10.63 4.41 -5.59
C ARG A 20 10.27 3.26 -4.66
N ASN A 21 10.73 3.32 -3.41
CA ASN A 21 10.28 2.37 -2.40
C ASN A 21 8.79 2.60 -2.15
N THR A 22 8.03 1.52 -2.01
CA THR A 22 6.68 1.60 -1.45
C THR A 22 6.77 1.87 0.05
N PRO A 23 5.75 2.50 0.65
CA PRO A 23 5.65 2.62 2.10
C PRO A 23 5.82 1.23 2.74
N GLN A 24 6.68 1.15 3.75
CA GLN A 24 6.84 -0.08 4.54
C GLN A 24 5.93 0.06 5.76
N THR A 25 4.85 -0.72 5.78
CA THR A 25 3.90 -0.74 6.89
C THR A 25 4.26 -1.83 7.88
N GLU A 26 3.65 -1.77 9.06
CA GLU A 26 3.79 -2.78 10.10
C GLU A 26 2.46 -3.48 10.35
N THR A 27 2.54 -4.70 10.88
CA THR A 27 1.34 -5.44 11.26
C THR A 27 0.90 -4.94 12.64
N PRO A 28 -0.33 -4.41 12.79
CA PRO A 28 -0.82 -3.92 14.06
C PRO A 28 -1.19 -5.09 14.98
N GLU A 29 -1.34 -4.81 16.26
CA GLU A 29 -1.89 -5.80 17.19
C GLU A 29 -3.38 -6.07 16.87
N PRO A 30 -3.87 -7.30 17.09
CA PRO A 30 -5.26 -7.61 16.82
C PRO A 30 -6.22 -6.77 17.67
N LEU A 31 -7.19 -6.11 17.02
CA LEU A 31 -8.30 -5.47 17.73
C LEU A 31 -9.14 -6.52 18.46
N SER A 32 -9.35 -6.30 19.76
CA SER A 32 -10.16 -7.16 20.61
C SER A 32 -11.23 -6.32 21.32
N LEU A 33 -12.49 -6.57 20.98
CA LEU A 33 -13.64 -5.91 21.59
C LEU A 33 -14.67 -6.95 22.04
N CYS A 34 -15.20 -6.77 23.24
CA CYS A 34 -16.32 -7.56 23.73
C CYS A 34 -17.64 -7.08 23.09
N ASP A 35 -18.61 -7.98 22.92
CA ASP A 35 -19.99 -7.59 22.58
C ASP A 35 -20.77 -7.30 23.87
N ASP A 36 -20.66 -6.07 24.36
CA ASP A 36 -21.24 -5.66 25.64
C ASP A 36 -22.78 -5.58 25.63
N ASN A 37 -23.37 -5.56 24.44
CA ASN A 37 -24.82 -5.41 24.24
C ASN A 37 -25.50 -6.72 23.83
N GLU A 38 -24.77 -7.84 23.82
CA GLU A 38 -25.28 -9.20 23.53
C GLU A 38 -26.01 -9.33 22.18
N THR A 39 -25.56 -8.59 21.17
CA THR A 39 -26.18 -8.58 19.84
C THR A 39 -25.69 -9.70 18.92
N GLY A 40 -24.63 -10.39 19.31
CA GLY A 40 -23.91 -11.38 18.50
C GLY A 40 -23.06 -10.74 17.39
N VAL A 41 -22.99 -9.42 17.33
CA VAL A 41 -22.23 -8.66 16.32
C VAL A 41 -21.45 -7.53 16.98
N ARG A 42 -20.27 -7.24 16.44
CA ARG A 42 -19.48 -6.08 16.84
C ARG A 42 -18.86 -5.43 15.63
N THR A 43 -18.89 -4.10 15.60
CA THR A 43 -18.17 -3.30 14.62
C THR A 43 -16.79 -2.96 15.15
N PHE A 44 -15.77 -3.16 14.31
CA PHE A 44 -14.42 -2.72 14.56
C PHE A 44 -14.16 -1.41 13.83
N ASP A 45 -13.64 -0.43 14.55
CA ASP A 45 -13.12 0.79 13.94
C ASP A 45 -11.66 0.57 13.58
N LEU A 46 -11.38 0.44 12.29
CA LEU A 46 -10.03 0.16 11.78
C LEU A 46 -9.09 1.38 11.87
N SER A 47 -9.62 2.58 12.11
CA SER A 47 -8.77 3.77 12.33
C SER A 47 -7.96 3.66 13.63
N LEU A 48 -8.39 2.81 14.58
CA LEU A 48 -7.72 2.61 15.86
C LEU A 48 -6.33 1.98 15.74
N VAL A 49 -6.03 1.30 14.62
CA VAL A 49 -4.73 0.67 14.36
C VAL A 49 -3.91 1.39 13.30
N GLU A 50 -4.38 2.53 12.80
CA GLU A 50 -3.72 3.25 11.70
C GLU A 50 -2.32 3.71 12.09
N ASP A 51 -2.15 4.26 13.30
CA ASP A 51 -0.85 4.70 13.81
C ASP A 51 0.15 3.53 13.91
N GLU A 52 -0.32 2.33 14.31
CA GLU A 52 0.51 1.13 14.38
C GLU A 52 0.91 0.64 12.99
N VAL A 53 -0.02 0.66 12.03
CA VAL A 53 0.24 0.30 10.62
C VAL A 53 1.27 1.23 9.99
N LEU A 54 1.20 2.53 10.30
CA LEU A 54 2.03 3.57 9.70
C LEU A 54 3.31 3.88 10.48
N GLN A 55 3.61 3.16 11.55
CA GLN A 55 4.73 3.49 12.45
C GLN A 55 6.10 3.58 11.76
N ASN A 56 6.28 2.89 10.63
CA ASN A 56 7.52 2.89 9.83
C ASN A 56 7.43 3.72 8.54
N VAL A 57 6.38 4.54 8.40
CA VAL A 57 6.18 5.43 7.26
C VAL A 57 6.58 6.86 7.65
N GLU A 58 7.69 7.36 7.08
CA GLU A 58 8.21 8.70 7.42
C GLU A 58 7.37 9.86 6.86
N ASN A 59 6.69 9.68 5.74
CA ASN A 59 5.82 10.70 5.15
C ASN A 59 4.45 10.10 4.83
N THR A 60 3.46 10.48 5.62
CA THR A 60 2.07 10.03 5.48
C THR A 60 1.21 11.00 4.67
N ASP A 61 1.69 12.23 4.40
CA ASP A 61 0.95 13.28 3.68
C ASP A 61 0.59 12.90 2.24
N GLU A 62 1.40 12.05 1.58
CA GLU A 62 1.17 11.54 0.23
C GLU A 62 0.37 10.22 0.21
N LEU A 63 -0.03 9.69 1.37
CA LEU A 63 -0.76 8.43 1.45
C LEU A 63 -2.27 8.63 1.31
N ILE A 64 -2.90 7.67 0.62
CA ILE A 64 -4.34 7.52 0.58
C ILE A 64 -4.67 6.27 1.38
N ILE A 65 -5.47 6.43 2.44
CA ILE A 65 -5.87 5.34 3.33
C ILE A 65 -7.34 5.02 3.08
N GLU A 66 -7.63 3.75 2.79
CA GLU A 66 -8.96 3.26 2.46
C GLU A 66 -9.32 2.06 3.34
N TYR A 67 -10.57 2.00 3.80
CA TYR A 67 -11.09 0.92 4.63
C TYR A 67 -12.11 0.09 3.86
N TYR A 68 -12.06 -1.23 4.06
CA TYR A 68 -12.88 -2.21 3.34
C TYR A 68 -13.70 -3.05 4.35
N ASN A 69 -14.91 -3.44 3.94
CA ASN A 69 -15.83 -4.31 4.70
C ASN A 69 -15.81 -5.75 4.20
#